data_AF-A0A453NYJ9-F1
#
_entry.id   AF-A0A453NYJ9-F1
#
_cell.length_a   1.000
_cell.length_b   1.000
_cell.length_c   1.000
_cell.angle_alpha   90.00
_cell.angle_beta   90.00
_cell.angle_gamma   90.00
#
_symmetry.space_group_name_H-M   'P 1'
#
loop_
_entity.id
_entity.type
_entity.pdbx_description
1 polymer ?
#
loop_
_entity_poly.entity_id
_entity_poly.type
_entity_poly.pdbx_seq_one_letter_code
_entity_poly.pdbx_strand_id
1 'polypeptide(L)'
;IMRIERKHWARAFFPVGSVCDSVDNNLCESFNNDIVEARFYPIISMLEKIRHKMTLRVQENRGKSAKWTSSDICPNIFQKLK
;
A
#
# COMPACT_ATOMS: atom_id res chain seq x y z
N ILE A 1 17.18 -1.09 20.58
CA ILE A 1 16.32 0.12 20.61
C ILE A 1 16.48 0.82 19.26
N MET A 2 15.42 0.93 18.46
CA MET A 2 15.48 1.55 17.13
C MET A 2 15.93 3.01 17.24
N ARG A 3 17.05 3.36 16.59
CA ARG A 3 17.63 4.72 16.53
C ARG A 3 17.03 5.52 15.36
N ILE A 4 15.70 5.59 15.28
CA ILE A 4 15.04 6.35 14.21
C ILE A 4 14.78 7.77 14.72
N GLU A 5 15.25 8.77 13.96
CA GLU A 5 15.05 10.18 14.32
C GLU A 5 13.56 10.53 14.48
N ARG A 6 13.26 11.38 15.47
CA ARG A 6 11.88 11.77 15.86
C ARG A 6 11.03 12.27 14.69
N LYS A 7 11.65 12.88 13.69
CA LYS A 7 10.97 13.37 12.47
C LYS A 7 10.27 12.27 11.65
N HIS A 8 10.59 10.99 11.86
CA HIS A 8 9.97 9.89 11.12
C HIS A 8 8.79 9.23 11.86
N TRP A 9 8.56 9.53 13.15
CA TRP A 9 7.55 8.83 13.95
C TRP A 9 6.76 9.72 14.91
N ALA A 10 7.27 10.89 15.29
CA ALA A 10 6.57 11.82 16.16
C ALA A 10 5.83 12.89 15.33
N ARG A 11 4.50 12.87 15.43
CA ARG A 11 3.58 13.77 14.69
C ARG A 11 3.93 15.25 14.82
N ALA A 12 4.46 15.68 15.96
CA ALA A 12 4.86 17.07 16.21
C ALA A 12 5.97 17.60 15.28
N PHE A 13 6.70 16.72 14.60
CA PHE A 13 7.80 17.07 13.69
C PHE A 13 7.44 16.93 12.21
N PHE A 14 6.18 16.60 11.88
CA PHE A 14 5.75 16.52 10.49
C PHE A 14 5.46 17.93 9.93
N PRO A 15 5.83 18.22 8.68
CA PRO A 15 5.56 19.52 8.06
C PRO A 15 4.04 19.79 7.98
N VAL A 16 3.65 21.05 8.14
CA VAL A 16 2.26 21.50 8.02
C VAL A 16 1.92 21.58 6.53
N GLY A 17 1.17 20.60 6.01
CA GLY A 17 0.85 20.39 4.59
C GLY A 17 0.50 18.92 4.35
N SER A 18 -0.11 18.55 3.20
CA SER A 18 -0.80 17.24 3.05
C SER A 18 0.08 16.03 3.40
N VAL A 19 -0.17 15.47 4.58
CA VAL A 19 0.33 14.15 5.03
C VAL A 19 -0.77 13.14 4.69
N CYS A 20 -0.99 12.93 3.38
CA CYS A 20 -2.03 12.05 2.82
C CYS A 20 -3.45 12.34 3.37
N ASP A 21 -4.22 13.14 2.65
CA ASP A 21 -5.65 13.37 2.97
C ASP A 21 -6.54 12.15 2.65
N SER A 22 -5.94 10.99 2.36
CA SER A 22 -6.69 9.74 2.19
C SER A 22 -7.05 9.22 3.58
N VAL A 23 -8.12 9.81 4.13
CA VAL A 23 -8.97 9.22 5.17
C VAL A 23 -9.97 8.23 4.56
N ASP A 24 -9.63 7.69 3.39
CA ASP A 24 -10.50 6.78 2.67
C ASP A 24 -10.23 5.36 3.15
N ASN A 25 -11.29 4.68 3.56
CA ASN A 25 -11.25 3.26 3.91
C ASN A 25 -10.87 2.36 2.71
N ASN A 26 -10.71 2.93 1.51
CA ASN A 26 -10.41 2.24 0.26
C ASN A 26 -9.26 1.22 0.35
N LEU A 27 -8.17 1.53 1.06
CA LEU A 27 -7.07 0.57 1.21
C LEU A 27 -7.47 -0.64 2.06
N CYS A 28 -8.16 -0.37 3.18
CA CYS A 28 -8.68 -1.40 4.07
C CYS A 28 -9.80 -2.21 3.39
N GLU A 29 -10.67 -1.58 2.61
CA GLU A 29 -11.74 -2.23 1.84
C GLU A 29 -11.15 -3.14 0.76
N SER A 30 -10.19 -2.63 -0.03
CA SER A 30 -9.48 -3.42 -1.02
C SER A 30 -8.75 -4.60 -0.38
N PHE A 31 -8.05 -4.38 0.73
CA PHE A 31 -7.34 -5.45 1.44
C PHE A 31 -8.32 -6.49 2.01
N ASN A 32 -9.40 -6.05 2.66
CA ASN A 32 -10.40 -6.94 3.23
C ASN A 32 -11.06 -7.80 2.15
N ASN A 33 -11.43 -7.20 1.02
CA ASN A 33 -11.95 -7.91 -0.15
C ASN A 33 -10.95 -8.97 -0.64
N ASP A 34 -9.67 -8.60 -0.72
CA ASP A 34 -8.61 -9.49 -1.19
C ASP A 34 -8.36 -10.72 -0.31
N ILE A 35 -8.66 -10.66 0.98
CA ILE A 35 -8.40 -11.75 1.94
C ILE A 35 -9.66 -12.53 2.35
N VAL A 36 -10.84 -12.18 1.84
CA VAL A 36 -12.10 -12.86 2.21
C VAL A 36 -11.99 -14.37 2.06
N GLU A 37 -11.50 -14.86 0.92
CA GLU A 37 -11.34 -16.29 0.67
C GLU A 37 -10.31 -16.93 1.63
N ALA A 38 -9.20 -16.23 1.90
CA ALA A 38 -8.14 -16.75 2.77
C ALA A 38 -8.63 -16.98 4.21
N ARG A 39 -9.64 -16.22 4.67
CA ARG A 39 -10.20 -16.33 6.03
C ARG A 39 -10.94 -17.65 6.29
N PHE A 40 -11.31 -18.40 5.25
CA PHE A 40 -11.94 -19.72 5.41
C PHE A 40 -10.94 -20.85 5.67
N TYR A 41 -9.63 -20.56 5.65
CA TYR A 41 -8.58 -21.56 5.88
C TYR A 41 -8.09 -21.55 7.34
N PRO A 42 -7.49 -22.65 7.83
CA PRO A 42 -6.79 -22.67 9.12
C PRO A 42 -5.72 -21.58 9.21
N ILE A 43 -5.42 -21.12 10.42
CA ILE A 43 -4.58 -19.92 10.66
C ILE A 43 -3.26 -19.89 9.87
N ILE A 44 -2.56 -21.02 9.81
CA ILE A 44 -1.29 -21.13 9.07
C ILE A 44 -1.53 -20.92 7.58
N SER A 45 -2.46 -21.68 6.99
CA SER A 45 -2.79 -21.61 5.57
C SER A 45 -3.39 -20.25 5.16
N MET A 46 -4.20 -19.64 6.04
CA MET A 46 -4.71 -18.28 5.84
C MET A 46 -3.56 -17.28 5.74
N LEU A 47 -2.62 -17.30 6.70
CA LEU A 47 -1.48 -16.39 6.72
C LEU A 47 -0.56 -16.59 5.51
N GLU A 48 -0.31 -17.84 5.10
CA GLU A 48 0.47 -18.14 3.91
C GLU A 48 -0.18 -17.61 2.63
N LYS A 49 -1.49 -17.79 2.47
CA LYS A 49 -2.26 -17.24 1.34
C LYS A 49 -2.18 -15.71 1.29
N ILE A 50 -2.40 -15.05 2.42
CA ILE A 50 -2.32 -13.58 2.51
C ILE A 50 -0.90 -13.11 2.15
N ARG A 51 0.14 -13.72 2.72
CA ARG A 51 1.54 -13.37 2.45
C ARG A 51 1.88 -13.54 0.98
N HIS A 52 1.49 -14.67 0.38
CA HIS A 52 1.75 -14.95 -1.03
C HIS A 52 1.08 -13.92 -1.94
N LYS A 53 -0.21 -13.66 -1.74
CA LYS A 53 -0.97 -12.69 -2.52
C LYS A 53 -0.39 -11.28 -2.43
N MET A 54 -0.04 -10.83 -1.23
CA MET A 54 0.56 -9.49 -1.02
C MET A 54 1.94 -9.37 -1.68
N THR A 55 2.77 -10.40 -1.55
CA THR A 55 4.11 -10.42 -2.17
C THR A 55 4.01 -10.34 -3.69
N LEU A 56 3.15 -11.17 -4.31
CA LEU A 56 2.94 -11.16 -5.76
C LEU A 56 2.46 -9.80 -6.25
N ARG A 57 1.43 -9.23 -5.60
CA ARG A 57 0.88 -7.91 -5.95
C ARG A 57 1.95 -6.82 -5.93
N VAL A 58 2.81 -6.80 -4.91
CA VAL A 58 3.92 -5.82 -4.82
C VAL A 58 4.91 -6.01 -5.96
N GLN A 59 5.30 -7.24 -6.27
CA GLN A 59 6.25 -7.52 -7.34
C GLN A 59 5.68 -7.16 -8.72
N GLU A 60 4.44 -7.51 -8.99
CA GLU A 60 3.75 -7.13 -10.24
C GLU A 60 3.65 -5.62 -10.39
N ASN A 61 3.28 -4.90 -9.33
CA ASN A 61 3.16 -3.45 -9.37
C ASN A 61 4.53 -2.78 -9.58
N ARG A 62 5.60 -3.30 -8.97
CA ARG A 62 6.98 -2.86 -9.24
C ARG A 62 7.37 -3.08 -10.70
N GLY A 63 7.05 -4.26 -11.25
CA GLY A 63 7.30 -4.58 -12.65
C GLY A 63 6.52 -3.67 -13.62
N LYS A 64 5.30 -3.29 -13.26
CA LYS A 64 4.50 -2.30 -14.02
C LYS A 64 5.10 -0.91 -13.93
N SER A 65 5.47 -0.45 -12.73
CA SER A 65 6.02 0.88 -12.51
C SER A 65 7.39 1.07 -13.15
N ALA A 66 8.22 0.02 -13.22
CA ALA A 66 9.51 0.07 -13.90
C ALA A 66 9.39 0.36 -15.41
N LYS A 67 8.21 0.15 -16.02
CA LYS A 67 7.94 0.44 -17.43
C LYS A 67 7.38 1.85 -17.65
N TRP A 68 7.13 2.62 -16.59
CA TRP A 68 6.59 3.97 -16.73
C TRP A 68 7.68 4.89 -17.26
N THR A 69 7.45 5.49 -18.43
CA THR A 69 8.40 6.38 -19.10
C THR A 69 7.99 7.85 -19.03
N SER A 70 6.73 8.14 -18.73
CA SER A 70 6.13 9.46 -18.95
C SER A 70 6.08 10.34 -17.69
N SER A 71 6.04 9.76 -16.50
CA SER A 71 5.96 10.48 -15.23
C SER A 71 6.25 9.58 -14.03
N ASP A 72 6.68 10.17 -12.92
CA ASP A 72 6.79 9.48 -11.63
C ASP A 72 5.41 9.14 -11.01
N ILE A 73 4.34 9.65 -11.60
CA ILE A 73 2.95 9.41 -11.17
C ILE A 73 2.37 8.23 -11.95
N CYS A 74 1.60 7.38 -11.27
CA CYS A 74 0.85 6.29 -11.88
C CYS A 74 -0.04 6.80 -13.02
N PRO A 75 0.05 6.23 -14.25
CA PRO A 75 -0.71 6.71 -15.40
C PRO A 75 -2.22 6.80 -15.17
N ASN A 76 -2.80 5.82 -14.46
CA ASN A 76 -4.23 5.81 -14.15
C ASN A 76 -4.65 6.96 -13.21
N ILE A 77 -3.75 7.37 -12.30
CA ILE A 77 -3.99 8.52 -11.43
C ILE A 77 -3.80 9.81 -12.23
N PHE A 78 -2.75 9.88 -13.04
CA PHE A 78 -2.48 11.04 -13.88
C PHE A 78 -3.62 11.37 -14.84
N GLN A 79 -4.28 10.35 -15.40
CA GLN A 79 -5.48 10.53 -16.23
C GLN A 79 -6.66 11.14 -15.46
N LYS A 80 -6.78 10.89 -14.16
CA LYS A 80 -7.86 11.45 -13.30
C LYS A 80 -7.57 12.87 -12.81
N LEU A 81 -6.32 13.33 -12.93
CA LEU A 81 -5.90 14.68 -12.55
C LEU A 81 -6.06 15.70 -13.70
N LYS A 82 -6.22 15.20 -14.93
CA LYS A 82 -6.59 16.02 -16.10
C LYS A 82 -8.08 16.29 -16.10
#